data_AF-I0AMR3-F1
#
_entry.id   AF-I0AMR3-F1
#
_cell.length_a   1.000
_cell.length_b   1.000
_cell.length_c   1.000
_cell.angle_alpha   90.00
_cell.angle_beta   90.00
_cell.angle_gamma   90.00
#
_symmetry.space_group_name_H-M   'P 1'
#
loop_
_entity.id
_entity.type
_entity.pdbx_description
1 polymer ?
#
loop_
_entity_poly.entity_id
_entity_poly.type
_entity_poly.pdbx_seq_one_letter_code
_entity_poly.pdbx_strand_id
1 'polypeptide(L)'
;MIEEKTTFELNRNDDRKVDLLIDFNRMKKSYFDYYLSRRKSFQEKINDYKKFFSLQLPVNLGEVFITENNSPLLWLFDNPFVLAYENELKEKLSLFKIKHLNLKKYFAKVFINDDRQKNEVNINLFLGAAKSFYGINHFFVPFYKALVFLYGNKNPDPLLSLEELRKAESMLVNLELSQKTKQELSYFLNLYSAFAHQKIAQYESAIEYLNAAIDINPFAVTARYYLIVNSLIVNDFETANHLTEKLFRLDLERLRYSMDECNALIFDYCITNPITPNLFISNEFAPISEILEKLITANLSHQISGDQLEKKLNNLINLRLDEYYDQTLKSDLSFLKYIFLEQKNSSTAFFKMLLPDVEKKFNSAVEKLKSLINEKALEDCYQELKAYDEIIQDSLHTKEQLEKEIVEYKEDLHKKLAASIKAVEDYTIQAIQETEYNLAHAHEMDKFNPTVAFNNAMIYNLVVSVIVFLIGAIAGYLNNSHISSMEFYEMFSSVLITGAKWTSITFIFGVFVAAGISAFVLAEKATYKQNLKRRINELKKEKEISIDLLKKEAARKEKSMSENLNERIETYKRRIEELKIEKAEREKHLKSKAADSIKPLMEKIDNAIGISYEQKN
;
A
#
# COMPACT_ATOMS: atom_id res chain seq x y z
N MET A 1 -61.07 -28.40 5.26
CA MET A 1 -60.49 -29.74 5.06
C MET A 1 -61.43 -30.76 5.68
N ILE A 2 -61.67 -31.88 5.00
CA ILE A 2 -61.90 -33.15 5.68
C ILE A 2 -60.55 -33.50 6.33
N GLU A 3 -60.54 -33.69 7.64
CA GLU A 3 -59.38 -34.20 8.38
C GLU A 3 -59.05 -35.60 7.84
N GLU A 4 -57.93 -35.76 7.15
CA GLU A 4 -57.30 -37.07 7.05
C GLU A 4 -56.74 -37.40 8.44
N LYS A 5 -57.57 -38.07 9.22
CA LYS A 5 -57.12 -38.84 10.38
C LYS A 5 -56.29 -40.00 9.85
N THR A 6 -54.98 -39.81 9.75
CA THR A 6 -54.04 -40.93 9.75
C THR A 6 -54.01 -41.51 11.17
N THR A 7 -54.96 -42.39 11.46
CA THR A 7 -54.84 -43.34 12.57
C THR A 7 -53.73 -44.31 12.23
N PHE A 8 -52.50 -43.98 12.60
CA PHE A 8 -51.52 -45.01 12.93
C PHE A 8 -51.99 -45.64 14.24
N GLU A 9 -52.21 -46.96 14.22
CA GLU A 9 -52.26 -47.75 15.44
C GLU A 9 -50.92 -47.59 16.14
N LEU A 10 -50.88 -46.66 17.11
CA LEU A 10 -49.83 -46.57 18.10
C LEU A 10 -49.79 -47.92 18.81
N ASN A 11 -48.84 -48.76 18.41
CA ASN A 11 -48.46 -49.93 19.17
C ASN A 11 -47.94 -49.40 20.51
N ARG A 12 -48.79 -49.45 21.54
CA ARG A 12 -48.63 -48.88 22.90
C ARG A 12 -47.47 -49.50 23.71
N ASN A 13 -46.48 -50.09 23.07
CA ASN A 13 -45.45 -50.91 23.71
C ASN A 13 -44.05 -50.27 23.72
N ASP A 14 -43.93 -48.96 23.48
CA ASP A 14 -42.64 -48.27 23.57
C ASP A 14 -42.82 -46.86 24.14
N ASP A 15 -43.00 -46.78 25.46
CA ASP A 15 -43.22 -45.53 26.22
C ASP A 15 -42.19 -44.45 25.84
N ARG A 16 -40.96 -44.84 25.50
CA ARG A 16 -39.89 -43.94 25.04
C ARG A 16 -40.22 -43.19 23.75
N LYS A 17 -40.95 -43.80 22.81
CA LYS A 17 -41.37 -43.13 21.56
C LYS A 17 -42.47 -42.11 21.79
N VAL A 18 -43.33 -42.36 22.78
CA VAL A 18 -44.39 -41.42 23.17
C VAL A 18 -43.77 -40.19 23.83
N ASP A 19 -42.81 -40.38 24.73
CA ASP A 19 -42.10 -39.28 25.40
C ASP A 19 -41.34 -38.39 24.39
N LEU A 20 -40.59 -39.01 23.46
CA LEU A 20 -39.89 -38.28 22.39
C LEU A 20 -40.85 -37.43 21.54
N LEU A 21 -42.03 -37.97 21.20
CA LEU A 21 -43.01 -37.25 20.40
C LEU A 21 -43.66 -36.09 21.19
N ILE A 22 -43.85 -36.24 22.49
CA ILE A 22 -44.34 -35.17 23.37
C ILE A 22 -43.31 -34.03 23.43
N ASP A 23 -42.04 -34.34 23.66
CA ASP A 23 -40.96 -33.35 23.71
C ASP A 23 -40.76 -32.65 22.36
N PHE A 24 -40.81 -33.40 21.27
CA PHE A 24 -40.75 -32.87 19.91
C PHE A 24 -41.87 -31.86 19.63
N ASN A 25 -43.11 -32.21 19.97
CA ASN A 25 -44.26 -31.32 19.79
C ASN A 25 -44.23 -30.11 20.74
N ARG A 26 -43.67 -30.27 21.94
CA ARG A 26 -43.43 -29.15 22.87
C ARG A 26 -42.45 -28.16 22.24
N MET A 27 -41.31 -28.62 21.71
CA MET A 27 -40.34 -27.75 21.04
C MET A 27 -40.93 -27.05 19.81
N LYS A 28 -41.64 -27.80 18.96
CA LYS A 28 -42.37 -27.25 17.81
C LYS A 28 -43.22 -26.04 18.22
N LYS A 29 -44.04 -26.21 19.25
CA LYS A 29 -44.94 -25.17 19.75
C LYS A 29 -44.19 -23.99 20.38
N SER A 30 -43.13 -24.27 21.15
CA SER A 30 -42.38 -23.24 21.86
C SER A 30 -41.55 -22.34 20.93
N TYR A 31 -40.97 -22.89 19.86
CA TYR A 31 -39.98 -22.18 19.04
C TYR A 31 -40.40 -21.94 17.59
N PHE A 32 -41.24 -22.81 17.00
CA PHE A 32 -41.42 -22.84 15.54
C PHE A 32 -42.87 -22.73 15.06
N ASP A 33 -43.84 -22.57 15.97
CA ASP A 33 -45.26 -22.50 15.63
C ASP A 33 -45.58 -21.37 14.62
N TYR A 34 -44.91 -20.23 14.75
CA TYR A 34 -45.01 -19.11 13.81
C TYR A 34 -44.67 -19.50 12.36
N TYR A 35 -43.62 -20.31 12.17
CA TYR A 35 -43.17 -20.72 10.83
C TYR A 35 -44.10 -21.74 10.20
N LEU A 36 -44.67 -22.64 11.02
CA LEU A 36 -45.45 -23.78 10.56
C LEU A 36 -46.94 -23.46 10.40
N SER A 37 -47.46 -22.49 11.14
CA SER A 37 -48.86 -22.06 11.05
C SER A 37 -49.18 -21.25 9.78
N ARG A 38 -48.17 -20.63 9.16
CA ARG A 38 -48.34 -19.79 7.98
C ARG A 38 -48.48 -20.62 6.70
N ARG A 39 -49.72 -20.80 6.22
CA ARG A 39 -49.98 -21.38 4.89
C ARG A 39 -49.67 -20.36 3.79
N LYS A 40 -48.63 -20.64 3.01
CA LYS A 40 -48.32 -19.88 1.79
C LYS A 40 -49.07 -20.44 0.59
N SER A 41 -49.72 -19.56 -0.16
CA SER A 41 -50.24 -19.85 -1.48
C SER A 41 -49.11 -20.27 -2.43
N PHE A 42 -49.47 -20.96 -3.50
CA PHE A 42 -48.54 -21.34 -4.56
C PHE A 42 -47.78 -20.13 -5.14
N GLN A 43 -48.47 -19.00 -5.33
CA GLN A 43 -47.86 -17.78 -5.87
C GLN A 43 -46.83 -17.18 -4.90
N GLU A 44 -47.12 -17.20 -3.59
CA GLU A 44 -46.16 -16.76 -2.57
C GLU A 44 -44.90 -17.64 -2.58
N LYS A 45 -45.04 -18.96 -2.71
CA LYS A 45 -43.90 -19.88 -2.82
C LYS A 45 -43.03 -19.62 -4.04
N ILE A 46 -43.64 -19.36 -5.20
CA ILE A 46 -42.88 -18.95 -6.40
C ILE A 46 -42.15 -17.62 -6.16
N ASN A 47 -42.82 -16.66 -5.54
CA ASN A 47 -42.20 -15.37 -5.23
C ASN A 47 -41.04 -15.54 -4.25
N ASP A 48 -41.12 -16.47 -3.29
CA ASP A 48 -40.00 -16.81 -2.40
C ASP A 48 -38.81 -17.37 -3.19
N TYR A 49 -39.03 -18.27 -4.14
CA TYR A 49 -37.97 -18.79 -5.00
C TYR A 49 -37.33 -17.68 -5.85
N LYS A 50 -38.14 -16.82 -6.48
CA LYS A 50 -37.65 -15.67 -7.24
C LYS A 50 -36.86 -14.70 -6.37
N LYS A 51 -37.35 -14.41 -5.15
CA LYS A 51 -36.65 -13.57 -4.18
C LYS A 51 -35.31 -14.19 -3.84
N PHE A 52 -35.25 -15.48 -3.50
CA PHE A 52 -34.00 -16.17 -3.19
C PHE A 52 -32.95 -16.06 -4.30
N PHE A 53 -33.31 -16.37 -5.55
CA PHE A 53 -32.37 -16.27 -6.67
C PHE A 53 -31.91 -14.85 -6.96
N SER A 54 -32.71 -13.83 -6.60
CA SER A 54 -32.29 -12.43 -6.71
C SER A 54 -31.29 -11.98 -5.64
N LEU A 55 -31.15 -12.72 -4.54
CA LEU A 55 -30.23 -12.36 -3.44
C LEU A 55 -28.75 -12.57 -3.79
N GLN A 56 -28.44 -13.35 -4.84
CA GLN A 56 -27.08 -13.64 -5.29
C GLN A 56 -26.15 -14.11 -4.16
N LEU A 57 -26.65 -15.05 -3.33
CA LEU A 57 -25.87 -15.60 -2.22
C LEU A 57 -24.61 -16.33 -2.72
N PRO A 58 -23.52 -16.34 -1.91
CA PRO A 58 -22.34 -17.17 -2.17
C PRO A 58 -22.71 -18.64 -2.36
N VAL A 59 -21.93 -19.38 -3.15
CA VAL A 59 -22.23 -20.77 -3.55
C VAL A 59 -22.52 -21.68 -2.34
N ASN A 60 -21.79 -21.51 -1.24
CA ASN A 60 -21.98 -22.30 -0.02
C ASN A 60 -23.29 -22.02 0.72
N LEU A 61 -23.92 -20.87 0.49
CA LEU A 61 -25.20 -20.46 1.07
C LEU A 61 -26.33 -20.43 0.05
N GLY A 62 -26.01 -20.63 -1.24
CA GLY A 62 -26.83 -20.28 -2.39
C GLY A 62 -27.73 -21.38 -2.96
N GLU A 63 -27.90 -22.51 -2.27
CA GLU A 63 -28.91 -23.51 -2.67
C GLU A 63 -30.26 -23.26 -1.99
N VAL A 64 -31.31 -23.12 -2.79
CA VAL A 64 -32.65 -22.90 -2.26
C VAL A 64 -33.21 -24.20 -1.69
N PHE A 65 -33.84 -24.13 -0.53
CA PHE A 65 -34.50 -25.31 0.04
C PHE A 65 -35.83 -25.56 -0.68
N ILE A 66 -36.01 -26.81 -1.15
CA ILE A 66 -37.19 -27.21 -1.90
C ILE A 66 -37.87 -28.35 -1.15
N THR A 67 -39.07 -28.11 -0.64
CA THR A 67 -39.89 -29.21 -0.15
C THR A 67 -40.39 -30.04 -1.32
N GLU A 68 -40.53 -31.35 -1.11
CA GLU A 68 -40.88 -32.35 -2.11
C GLU A 68 -42.14 -31.94 -2.90
N ASN A 69 -43.20 -31.53 -2.18
CA ASN A 69 -44.46 -31.05 -2.74
C ASN A 69 -44.33 -29.75 -3.55
N ASN A 70 -43.28 -28.97 -3.32
CA ASN A 70 -42.99 -27.73 -4.04
C ASN A 70 -41.99 -27.93 -5.20
N SER A 71 -41.46 -29.14 -5.41
CA SER A 71 -40.46 -29.40 -6.45
C SER A 71 -40.89 -28.97 -7.85
N PRO A 72 -42.14 -29.24 -8.30
CA PRO A 72 -42.59 -28.76 -9.61
C PRO A 72 -42.57 -27.23 -9.74
N LEU A 73 -42.79 -26.51 -8.64
CA LEU A 73 -43.01 -25.05 -8.66
C LEU A 73 -41.73 -24.28 -9.02
N LEU A 74 -40.57 -24.85 -8.69
CA LEU A 74 -39.26 -24.29 -9.07
C LEU A 74 -39.13 -24.15 -10.59
N TRP A 75 -39.76 -25.04 -11.36
CA TRP A 75 -39.64 -25.13 -12.81
C TRP A 75 -40.72 -24.37 -13.57
N LEU A 76 -41.57 -23.60 -12.87
CA LEU A 76 -42.69 -22.87 -13.47
C LEU A 76 -42.33 -21.45 -13.90
N PHE A 77 -41.11 -21.02 -13.63
CA PHE A 77 -40.58 -19.72 -14.02
C PHE A 77 -39.14 -19.89 -14.51
N ASP A 78 -38.62 -18.81 -15.10
CA ASP A 78 -37.27 -18.77 -15.65
C ASP A 78 -36.23 -18.60 -14.53
N ASN A 79 -36.00 -19.69 -13.79
CA ASN A 79 -34.94 -19.76 -12.79
C ASN A 79 -33.54 -19.84 -13.44
N PRO A 80 -32.44 -19.62 -12.67
CA PRO A 80 -31.08 -19.62 -13.24
C PRO A 80 -30.70 -20.88 -14.01
N PHE A 81 -31.17 -22.05 -13.58
CA PHE A 81 -30.87 -23.34 -14.22
C PHE A 81 -31.55 -23.46 -15.59
N VAL A 82 -32.83 -23.05 -15.68
CA VAL A 82 -33.59 -23.00 -16.94
C VAL A 82 -32.94 -22.01 -17.90
N LEU A 83 -32.60 -20.82 -17.41
CA LEU A 83 -31.97 -19.78 -18.23
C LEU A 83 -30.58 -20.20 -18.73
N ALA A 84 -29.77 -20.85 -17.90
CA ALA A 84 -28.47 -21.37 -18.32
C ALA A 84 -28.60 -22.37 -19.48
N TYR A 85 -29.48 -23.35 -19.34
CA TYR A 85 -29.79 -24.32 -20.40
C TYR A 85 -30.29 -23.62 -21.68
N GLU A 86 -31.24 -22.69 -21.55
CA GLU A 86 -31.85 -22.01 -22.69
C GLU A 86 -30.86 -21.10 -23.43
N ASN A 87 -29.94 -20.48 -22.71
CA ASN A 87 -28.91 -19.62 -23.28
C ASN A 87 -27.84 -20.43 -24.02
N GLU A 88 -27.36 -21.53 -23.43
CA GLU A 88 -26.32 -22.37 -24.05
C GLU A 88 -26.83 -23.10 -25.31
N LEU A 89 -28.13 -23.44 -25.36
CA LEU A 89 -28.74 -24.10 -26.51
C LEU A 89 -29.59 -23.16 -27.37
N LYS A 90 -29.41 -21.84 -27.24
CA LYS A 90 -30.28 -20.82 -27.87
C LYS A 90 -30.49 -21.04 -29.37
N GLU A 91 -29.44 -21.37 -30.10
CA GLU A 91 -29.51 -21.61 -31.56
C GLU A 91 -30.36 -22.85 -31.88
N LYS A 92 -30.11 -23.97 -31.21
CA LYS A 92 -30.88 -25.21 -31.38
C LYS A 92 -32.34 -24.99 -30.97
N LEU A 93 -32.58 -24.39 -29.81
CA LEU A 93 -33.91 -24.07 -29.28
C LEU A 93 -34.70 -23.11 -30.19
N SER A 94 -34.02 -22.22 -30.92
CA SER A 94 -34.68 -21.27 -31.82
C SER A 94 -35.48 -21.97 -32.93
N LEU A 95 -35.00 -23.13 -33.40
CA LEU A 95 -35.65 -23.94 -34.45
C LEU A 95 -36.99 -24.53 -34.00
N PHE A 96 -37.22 -24.63 -32.69
CA PHE A 96 -38.45 -25.18 -32.11
C PHE A 96 -39.00 -24.33 -30.97
N LYS A 97 -38.75 -23.02 -31.00
CA LYS A 97 -39.13 -22.05 -29.97
C LYS A 97 -40.60 -22.16 -29.55
N ILE A 98 -41.51 -22.28 -30.52
CA ILE A 98 -42.96 -22.42 -30.25
C ILE A 98 -43.26 -23.72 -29.48
N LYS A 99 -42.62 -24.84 -29.86
CA LYS A 99 -42.79 -26.12 -29.17
C LYS A 99 -42.28 -26.03 -27.73
N HIS A 100 -41.12 -25.42 -27.52
CA HIS A 100 -40.52 -25.23 -26.18
C HIS A 100 -41.39 -24.36 -25.27
N LEU A 101 -41.88 -23.22 -25.78
CA LEU A 101 -42.80 -22.35 -25.04
C LEU A 101 -44.11 -23.08 -24.69
N ASN A 102 -44.65 -23.87 -25.62
CA ASN A 102 -45.84 -24.68 -25.36
C ASN A 102 -45.59 -25.77 -24.30
N LEU A 103 -44.43 -26.43 -24.34
CA LEU A 103 -44.03 -27.42 -23.33
C LEU A 103 -44.07 -26.81 -21.91
N LYS A 104 -43.38 -25.67 -21.71
CA LYS A 104 -43.36 -24.94 -20.43
C LYS A 104 -44.76 -24.48 -20.00
N LYS A 105 -45.53 -23.92 -20.93
CA LYS A 105 -46.91 -23.45 -20.69
C LYS A 105 -47.83 -24.58 -20.22
N TYR A 106 -47.81 -25.73 -20.89
CA TYR A 106 -48.67 -26.85 -20.52
C TYR A 106 -48.19 -27.55 -19.26
N PHE A 107 -46.87 -27.66 -19.04
CA PHE A 107 -46.30 -28.11 -17.78
C PHE A 107 -46.82 -27.26 -16.61
N ALA A 108 -46.78 -25.93 -16.73
CA ALA A 108 -47.30 -25.04 -15.70
C ALA A 108 -48.80 -25.23 -15.42
N LYS A 109 -49.60 -25.45 -16.47
CA LYS A 109 -51.05 -25.70 -16.31
C LYS A 109 -51.36 -26.98 -15.52
N VAL A 110 -50.47 -27.98 -15.51
CA VAL A 110 -50.66 -29.22 -14.73
C VAL A 110 -50.64 -28.94 -13.23
N PHE A 111 -49.80 -27.99 -12.77
CA PHE A 111 -49.57 -27.75 -11.35
C PHE A 111 -50.26 -26.51 -10.78
N ILE A 112 -50.82 -25.63 -11.64
CA ILE A 112 -51.49 -24.38 -11.21
C ILE A 112 -53.00 -24.58 -10.99
N ASN A 113 -53.63 -25.58 -11.59
CA ASN A 113 -55.09 -25.77 -11.51
C ASN A 113 -55.47 -26.76 -10.39
N ASP A 114 -56.38 -26.36 -9.52
CA ASP A 114 -56.92 -27.23 -8.46
C ASP A 114 -58.10 -28.10 -8.94
N ASP A 115 -58.66 -27.78 -10.12
CA ASP A 115 -59.79 -28.49 -10.71
C ASP A 115 -59.36 -29.84 -11.33
N ARG A 116 -59.87 -30.94 -10.77
CA ARG A 116 -59.55 -32.32 -11.15
C ARG A 116 -59.85 -32.65 -12.61
N GLN A 117 -60.92 -32.11 -13.19
CA GLN A 117 -61.27 -32.39 -14.60
C GLN A 117 -60.38 -31.60 -15.56
N LYS A 118 -60.08 -30.35 -15.23
CA LYS A 118 -59.15 -29.52 -16.01
C LYS A 118 -57.72 -30.06 -15.96
N ASN A 119 -57.32 -30.66 -14.83
CA ASN A 119 -56.00 -31.27 -14.69
C ASN A 119 -55.75 -32.44 -15.65
N GLU A 120 -56.73 -33.31 -15.87
CA GLU A 120 -56.59 -34.41 -16.83
C GLU A 120 -56.42 -33.88 -18.26
N VAL A 121 -57.20 -32.87 -18.64
CA VAL A 121 -57.05 -32.18 -19.92
C VAL A 121 -55.66 -31.56 -20.04
N ASN A 122 -55.17 -30.91 -18.99
CA ASN A 122 -53.84 -30.28 -18.98
C ASN A 122 -52.71 -31.31 -19.09
N ILE A 123 -52.82 -32.47 -18.44
CA ILE A 123 -51.87 -33.58 -18.57
C ILE A 123 -51.86 -34.08 -20.01
N ASN A 124 -53.02 -34.31 -20.63
CA ASN A 124 -53.11 -34.75 -22.02
C ASN A 124 -52.51 -33.72 -23.00
N LEU A 125 -52.76 -32.43 -22.77
CA LEU A 125 -52.16 -31.34 -23.55
C LEU A 125 -50.64 -31.30 -23.38
N PHE A 126 -50.13 -31.49 -22.16
CA PHE A 126 -48.70 -31.58 -21.88
C PHE A 126 -48.05 -32.79 -22.58
N LEU A 127 -48.64 -33.98 -22.44
CA LEU A 127 -48.15 -35.20 -23.10
C LEU A 127 -48.18 -35.08 -24.64
N GLY A 128 -49.22 -34.43 -25.19
CA GLY A 128 -49.30 -34.09 -26.61
C GLY A 128 -48.17 -33.15 -27.05
N ALA A 129 -47.92 -32.09 -26.29
CA ALA A 129 -46.80 -31.19 -26.54
C ALA A 129 -45.45 -31.90 -26.46
N ALA A 130 -45.25 -32.78 -25.48
CA ALA A 130 -44.03 -33.56 -25.31
C ALA A 130 -43.80 -34.55 -26.47
N LYS A 131 -44.87 -35.17 -27.01
CA LYS A 131 -44.78 -36.04 -28.21
C LYS A 131 -44.31 -35.29 -29.46
N SER A 132 -44.55 -33.98 -29.55
CA SER A 132 -44.12 -33.15 -30.69
C SER A 132 -42.60 -32.99 -30.80
N PHE A 133 -41.84 -33.41 -29.78
CA PHE A 133 -40.37 -33.43 -29.73
C PHE A 133 -39.76 -34.78 -30.13
N TYR A 134 -40.54 -35.69 -30.72
CA TYR A 134 -40.01 -36.97 -31.19
C TYR A 134 -38.78 -36.76 -32.10
N GLY A 135 -37.68 -37.46 -31.80
CA GLY A 135 -36.39 -37.34 -32.50
C GLY A 135 -35.54 -36.12 -32.15
N ILE A 136 -35.98 -35.25 -31.22
CA ILE A 136 -35.23 -34.08 -30.75
C ILE A 136 -34.64 -34.37 -29.37
N ASN A 137 -33.31 -34.25 -29.23
CA ASN A 137 -32.63 -34.34 -27.93
C ASN A 137 -32.92 -33.09 -27.12
N HIS A 138 -33.90 -33.17 -26.22
CA HIS A 138 -34.36 -32.04 -25.40
C HIS A 138 -34.50 -32.45 -23.94
N PHE A 139 -33.56 -32.04 -23.08
CA PHE A 139 -33.48 -32.42 -21.67
C PHE A 139 -34.80 -32.23 -20.91
N PHE A 140 -35.44 -31.06 -21.04
CA PHE A 140 -36.66 -30.76 -20.28
C PHE A 140 -37.87 -31.63 -20.66
N VAL A 141 -37.86 -32.34 -21.80
CA VAL A 141 -39.00 -33.19 -22.18
C VAL A 141 -39.15 -34.40 -21.25
N PRO A 142 -38.16 -35.32 -21.15
CA PRO A 142 -38.23 -36.41 -20.17
C PRO A 142 -38.19 -35.90 -18.72
N PHE A 143 -37.46 -34.82 -18.44
CA PHE A 143 -37.40 -34.25 -17.09
C PHE A 143 -38.76 -33.74 -16.58
N TYR A 144 -39.50 -32.96 -17.38
CA TYR A 144 -40.83 -32.51 -17.00
C TYR A 144 -41.84 -33.66 -16.96
N LYS A 145 -41.73 -34.65 -17.84
CA LYS A 145 -42.56 -35.86 -17.75
C LYS A 145 -42.36 -36.59 -16.44
N ALA A 146 -41.11 -36.75 -15.99
CA ALA A 146 -40.81 -37.36 -14.71
C ALA A 146 -41.52 -36.61 -13.56
N LEU A 147 -41.42 -35.28 -13.52
CA LEU A 147 -42.11 -34.48 -12.49
C LEU A 147 -43.64 -34.61 -12.56
N VAL A 148 -44.22 -34.68 -13.76
CA VAL A 148 -45.67 -34.92 -13.93
C VAL A 148 -46.07 -36.32 -13.46
N PHE A 149 -45.26 -37.35 -13.72
CA PHE A 149 -45.51 -38.69 -13.22
C PHE A 149 -45.28 -38.80 -11.71
N LEU A 150 -44.32 -38.06 -11.14
CA LEU A 150 -44.04 -38.11 -9.71
C LEU A 150 -45.09 -37.37 -8.87
N TYR A 151 -45.61 -36.25 -9.36
CA TYR A 151 -46.45 -35.32 -8.58
C TYR A 151 -47.85 -35.08 -9.16
N GLY A 152 -48.22 -35.72 -10.27
CA GLY A 152 -49.50 -35.50 -10.94
C GLY A 152 -50.70 -35.98 -10.12
N ASN A 153 -51.71 -35.11 -9.99
CA ASN A 153 -52.88 -35.28 -9.10
C ASN A 153 -53.79 -36.51 -9.34
N LYS A 154 -53.64 -37.27 -10.43
CA LYS A 154 -54.61 -38.31 -10.83
C LYS A 154 -54.12 -39.75 -10.80
N ASN A 155 -52.81 -39.98 -10.76
CA ASN A 155 -52.14 -41.27 -10.51
C ASN A 155 -50.63 -41.01 -10.62
N PRO A 156 -49.96 -40.62 -9.52
CA PRO A 156 -48.52 -40.56 -9.54
C PRO A 156 -47.97 -41.96 -9.83
N ASP A 157 -47.06 -42.06 -10.79
CA ASP A 157 -46.35 -43.28 -11.17
C ASP A 157 -44.84 -43.05 -10.98
N PRO A 158 -44.32 -43.34 -9.79
CA PRO A 158 -42.90 -43.13 -9.50
C PRO A 158 -41.97 -44.02 -10.36
N LEU A 159 -42.45 -45.19 -10.83
CA LEU A 159 -41.65 -46.08 -11.67
C LEU A 159 -41.49 -45.48 -13.07
N LEU A 160 -42.57 -44.98 -13.67
CA LEU A 160 -42.48 -44.24 -14.93
C LEU A 160 -41.67 -42.94 -14.77
N SER A 161 -41.74 -42.28 -13.61
CA SER A 161 -40.87 -41.15 -13.30
C SER A 161 -39.39 -41.53 -13.36
N LEU A 162 -38.99 -42.64 -12.73
CA LEU A 162 -37.61 -43.13 -12.77
C LEU A 162 -37.15 -43.47 -14.19
N GLU A 163 -38.02 -44.06 -15.02
CA GLU A 163 -37.71 -44.31 -16.43
C GLU A 163 -37.44 -43.02 -17.21
N GLU A 164 -38.28 -42.00 -17.02
CA GLU A 164 -38.08 -40.70 -17.67
C GLU A 164 -36.86 -39.94 -17.11
N LEU A 165 -36.54 -40.07 -15.82
CA LEU A 165 -35.31 -39.49 -15.25
C LEU A 165 -34.05 -40.12 -15.86
N ARG A 166 -34.02 -41.45 -16.02
CA ARG A 166 -32.91 -42.14 -16.72
C ARG A 166 -32.78 -41.70 -18.18
N LYS A 167 -33.91 -41.49 -18.87
CA LYS A 167 -33.90 -40.90 -20.22
C LYS A 167 -33.31 -39.49 -20.21
N ALA A 168 -33.72 -38.65 -19.27
CA ALA A 168 -33.19 -37.30 -19.11
C ALA A 168 -31.67 -37.28 -18.83
N GLU A 169 -31.20 -38.18 -17.96
CA GLU A 169 -29.78 -38.38 -17.68
C GLU A 169 -28.99 -38.79 -18.93
N SER A 170 -29.47 -39.81 -19.66
CA SER A 170 -28.82 -40.24 -20.91
C SER A 170 -28.77 -39.14 -21.97
N MET A 171 -29.80 -38.27 -22.03
CA MET A 171 -29.81 -37.11 -22.92
C MET A 171 -28.81 -36.04 -22.46
N LEU A 172 -28.71 -35.78 -21.16
CA LEU A 172 -27.82 -34.77 -20.59
C LEU A 172 -26.34 -35.03 -20.93
N VAL A 173 -25.93 -36.30 -20.89
CA VAL A 173 -24.57 -36.72 -21.28
C VAL A 173 -24.23 -36.27 -22.71
N ASN A 174 -25.18 -36.45 -23.63
CA ASN A 174 -25.00 -36.20 -25.06
C ASN A 174 -25.22 -34.75 -25.51
N LEU A 175 -25.71 -33.87 -24.63
CA LEU A 175 -25.92 -32.46 -24.95
C LEU A 175 -24.61 -31.67 -24.88
N GLU A 176 -24.44 -30.72 -25.81
CA GLU A 176 -23.34 -29.75 -25.83
C GLU A 176 -23.62 -28.61 -24.84
N LEU A 177 -23.57 -28.93 -23.55
CA LEU A 177 -23.69 -27.99 -22.44
C LEU A 177 -22.35 -27.88 -21.70
N SER A 178 -22.13 -26.75 -21.03
CA SER A 178 -21.01 -26.56 -20.12
C SER A 178 -21.04 -27.59 -18.99
N GLN A 179 -19.87 -27.95 -18.47
CA GLN A 179 -19.78 -28.90 -17.36
C GLN A 179 -20.55 -28.42 -16.12
N LYS A 180 -20.57 -27.10 -15.89
CA LYS A 180 -21.32 -26.48 -14.80
C LYS A 180 -22.83 -26.73 -14.95
N THR A 181 -23.41 -26.44 -16.12
CA THR A 181 -24.84 -26.67 -16.36
C THR A 181 -25.19 -28.16 -16.31
N LYS A 182 -24.31 -29.05 -16.81
CA LYS A 182 -24.49 -30.49 -16.66
C LYS A 182 -24.53 -30.91 -15.19
N GLN A 183 -23.59 -30.44 -14.37
CA GLN A 183 -23.57 -30.73 -12.93
C GLN A 183 -24.83 -30.22 -12.23
N GLU A 184 -25.26 -28.98 -12.50
CA GLU A 184 -26.48 -28.42 -11.90
C GLU A 184 -27.75 -29.23 -12.28
N LEU A 185 -27.86 -29.67 -13.54
CA LEU A 185 -28.99 -30.51 -13.96
C LEU A 185 -28.91 -31.95 -13.42
N SER A 186 -27.70 -32.53 -13.37
CA SER A 186 -27.46 -33.84 -12.75
C SER A 186 -27.80 -33.85 -11.26
N TYR A 187 -27.54 -32.75 -10.54
CA TYR A 187 -27.98 -32.59 -9.15
C TYR A 187 -29.50 -32.80 -9.01
N PHE A 188 -30.30 -32.14 -9.83
CA PHE A 188 -31.77 -32.28 -9.80
C PHE A 188 -32.25 -33.65 -10.27
N LEU A 189 -31.56 -34.29 -11.23
CA LEU A 189 -31.88 -35.67 -11.64
C LEU A 189 -31.71 -36.65 -10.47
N ASN A 190 -30.60 -36.56 -9.74
CA ASN A 190 -30.35 -37.38 -8.57
C ASN A 190 -31.36 -37.09 -7.46
N LEU A 191 -31.61 -35.80 -7.18
CA LEU A 191 -32.59 -35.40 -6.16
C LEU A 191 -34.00 -35.95 -6.45
N TYR A 192 -34.46 -35.85 -7.69
CA TYR A 192 -35.80 -36.32 -8.06
C TYR A 192 -35.87 -37.84 -8.23
N SER A 193 -34.76 -38.51 -8.55
CA SER A 193 -34.67 -39.97 -8.51
C SER A 193 -34.82 -40.47 -7.07
N ALA A 194 -34.18 -39.80 -6.11
CA ALA A 194 -34.35 -40.10 -4.69
C ALA A 194 -35.81 -39.93 -4.24
N PHE A 195 -36.48 -38.86 -4.64
CA PHE A 195 -37.91 -38.65 -4.33
C PHE A 195 -38.80 -39.76 -4.91
N ALA A 196 -38.53 -40.19 -6.15
CA ALA A 196 -39.26 -41.29 -6.77
C ALA A 196 -39.03 -42.63 -6.04
N HIS A 197 -37.79 -42.93 -5.64
CA HIS A 197 -37.48 -44.11 -4.82
C HIS A 197 -38.13 -44.05 -3.44
N GLN A 198 -38.19 -42.88 -2.81
CA GLN A 198 -38.87 -42.67 -1.53
C GLN A 198 -40.38 -42.95 -1.63
N LYS A 199 -41.05 -42.58 -2.74
CA LYS A 199 -42.48 -42.88 -2.97
C LYS A 199 -42.80 -44.37 -3.06
N ILE A 200 -41.83 -45.20 -3.45
CA ILE A 200 -41.97 -46.67 -3.53
C ILE A 200 -41.28 -47.39 -2.37
N ALA A 201 -40.98 -46.65 -1.28
CA ALA A 201 -40.36 -47.16 -0.06
C ALA A 201 -38.99 -47.86 -0.26
N GLN A 202 -38.25 -47.48 -1.32
CA GLN A 202 -36.88 -47.94 -1.58
C GLN A 202 -35.87 -46.96 -0.97
N TYR A 203 -35.83 -46.92 0.37
CA TYR A 203 -35.06 -45.91 1.11
C TYR A 203 -33.54 -46.02 0.90
N GLU A 204 -32.99 -47.23 0.77
CA GLU A 204 -31.55 -47.43 0.50
C GLU A 204 -31.15 -46.80 -0.84
N SER A 205 -31.91 -47.07 -1.92
CA SER A 205 -31.69 -46.43 -3.21
C SER A 205 -31.88 -44.92 -3.14
N ALA A 206 -32.88 -44.43 -2.38
CA ALA A 206 -33.05 -43.00 -2.19
C ALA A 206 -31.81 -42.36 -1.52
N ILE A 207 -31.21 -43.02 -0.52
CA ILE A 207 -29.98 -42.58 0.13
C ILE A 207 -28.81 -42.52 -0.86
N GLU A 208 -28.63 -43.53 -1.72
CA GLU A 208 -27.59 -43.53 -2.75
C GLU A 208 -27.70 -42.32 -3.68
N TYR A 209 -28.89 -42.03 -4.20
CA TYR A 209 -29.11 -40.88 -5.07
C TYR A 209 -28.96 -39.54 -4.32
N LEU A 210 -29.35 -39.45 -3.05
CA LEU A 210 -29.14 -38.24 -2.24
C LEU A 210 -27.65 -37.99 -1.98
N ASN A 211 -26.87 -39.03 -1.70
CA ASN A 211 -25.42 -38.93 -1.58
C ASN A 211 -24.78 -38.50 -2.90
N ALA A 212 -25.19 -39.09 -4.03
CA ALA A 212 -24.73 -38.66 -5.35
C ALA A 212 -25.09 -37.20 -5.66
N ALA A 213 -26.24 -36.72 -5.19
CA ALA A 213 -26.61 -35.30 -5.30
C ALA A 213 -25.69 -34.40 -4.44
N ILE A 214 -25.32 -34.84 -3.23
CA ILE A 214 -24.40 -34.12 -2.34
C ILE A 214 -22.96 -34.14 -2.89
N ASP A 215 -22.53 -35.21 -3.54
CA ASP A 215 -21.20 -35.28 -4.17
C ASP A 215 -21.08 -34.26 -5.32
N ILE A 216 -22.17 -34.04 -6.06
CA ILE A 216 -22.24 -33.01 -7.11
C ILE A 216 -22.31 -31.61 -6.50
N ASN A 217 -23.17 -31.41 -5.50
CA ASN A 217 -23.31 -30.14 -4.79
C ASN A 217 -23.06 -30.36 -3.28
N PRO A 218 -21.82 -30.12 -2.82
CA PRO A 218 -21.46 -30.26 -1.41
C PRO A 218 -22.19 -29.30 -0.47
N PHE A 219 -23.04 -28.40 -0.97
CA PHE A 219 -23.84 -27.48 -0.16
C PHE A 219 -25.35 -27.74 -0.29
N ALA A 220 -25.75 -28.88 -0.87
CA ALA A 220 -27.13 -29.29 -1.09
C ALA A 220 -27.91 -29.51 0.21
N VAL A 221 -28.51 -28.44 0.72
CA VAL A 221 -29.48 -28.39 1.81
C VAL A 221 -30.67 -29.28 1.53
N THR A 222 -31.25 -29.22 0.32
CA THR A 222 -32.43 -30.02 0.00
C THR A 222 -32.10 -31.51 0.09
N ALA A 223 -31.02 -31.96 -0.56
CA ALA A 223 -30.58 -33.35 -0.50
C ALA A 223 -30.28 -33.79 0.95
N ARG A 224 -29.62 -32.95 1.75
CA ARG A 224 -29.34 -33.24 3.16
C ARG A 224 -30.60 -33.38 4.01
N TYR A 225 -31.59 -32.51 3.82
CA TYR A 225 -32.87 -32.60 4.53
C TYR A 225 -33.54 -33.94 4.28
N TYR A 226 -33.63 -34.36 3.02
CA TYR A 226 -34.22 -35.64 2.67
C TYR A 226 -33.36 -36.83 3.09
N LEU A 227 -32.04 -36.67 3.12
CA LEU A 227 -31.15 -37.70 3.64
C LEU A 227 -31.39 -37.94 5.13
N ILE A 228 -31.64 -36.89 5.94
CA ILE A 228 -32.04 -37.05 7.35
C ILE A 228 -33.28 -37.93 7.47
N VAL A 229 -34.34 -37.65 6.70
CA VAL A 229 -35.59 -38.43 6.75
C VAL A 229 -35.31 -39.90 6.44
N ASN A 230 -34.57 -40.17 5.36
CA ASN A 230 -34.30 -41.54 4.94
C ASN A 230 -33.39 -42.26 5.94
N SER A 231 -32.35 -41.59 6.47
CA SER A 231 -31.48 -42.10 7.54
C SER A 231 -32.27 -42.47 8.79
N LEU A 232 -33.24 -41.64 9.20
CA LEU A 232 -34.10 -41.95 10.36
C LEU A 232 -34.99 -43.17 10.12
N ILE A 233 -35.52 -43.34 8.90
CA ILE A 233 -36.34 -44.50 8.53
C ILE A 233 -35.52 -45.79 8.58
N VAL A 234 -34.25 -45.75 8.15
CA VAL A 234 -33.34 -46.90 8.23
C VAL A 234 -32.60 -47.04 9.57
N ASN A 235 -32.96 -46.20 10.57
CA ASN A 235 -32.36 -46.15 11.91
C ASN A 235 -30.86 -45.78 11.96
N ASP A 236 -30.36 -45.06 10.96
CA ASP A 236 -29.04 -44.43 10.98
C ASP A 236 -29.11 -43.05 11.69
N PHE A 237 -29.18 -43.08 13.01
CA PHE A 237 -29.30 -41.88 13.84
C PHE A 237 -28.03 -41.02 13.85
N GLU A 238 -26.85 -41.61 13.63
CA GLU A 238 -25.58 -40.88 13.62
C GLU A 238 -25.53 -39.91 12.45
N THR A 239 -25.82 -40.40 11.24
CA THR A 239 -25.89 -39.57 10.03
C THR A 239 -27.00 -38.52 10.17
N ALA A 240 -28.18 -38.90 10.67
CA ALA A 240 -29.29 -37.98 10.87
C ALA A 240 -28.94 -36.83 11.83
N ASN A 241 -28.29 -37.12 12.96
CA ASN A 241 -27.88 -36.11 13.93
C ASN A 241 -26.82 -35.16 13.35
N HIS A 242 -25.79 -35.69 12.68
CA HIS A 242 -24.75 -34.89 12.04
C HIS A 242 -25.30 -33.93 10.98
N LEU A 243 -26.21 -34.43 10.13
CA LEU A 243 -26.85 -33.61 9.10
C LEU A 243 -27.80 -32.57 9.70
N THR A 244 -28.50 -32.91 10.79
CA THR A 244 -29.34 -31.96 11.53
C THR A 244 -28.53 -30.79 12.06
N GLU A 245 -27.35 -31.05 12.65
CA GLU A 245 -26.44 -29.97 13.07
C GLU A 245 -26.04 -29.07 11.90
N LYS A 246 -25.69 -29.66 10.75
CA LYS A 246 -25.30 -28.90 9.56
C LYS A 246 -26.43 -27.99 9.04
N LEU A 247 -27.66 -28.49 8.97
CA LEU A 247 -28.81 -27.69 8.53
C LEU A 247 -29.12 -26.55 9.50
N PHE A 248 -29.08 -26.81 10.80
CA PHE A 248 -29.31 -25.79 11.82
C PHE A 248 -28.24 -24.68 11.77
N ARG A 249 -26.97 -25.06 11.64
CA ARG A 249 -25.86 -24.09 11.50
C ARG A 249 -26.01 -23.24 10.25
N LEU A 250 -26.44 -23.82 9.13
CA LEU A 250 -26.64 -23.08 7.89
C LEU A 250 -27.68 -21.96 8.02
N ASP A 251 -28.80 -22.21 8.71
CA ASP A 251 -29.80 -21.17 8.96
C ASP A 251 -29.17 -19.97 9.70
N LEU A 252 -28.33 -20.22 10.70
CA LEU A 252 -27.60 -19.19 11.44
C LEU A 252 -26.51 -18.52 10.60
N GLU A 253 -25.76 -19.28 9.80
CA GLU A 253 -24.72 -18.75 8.91
C GLU A 253 -25.28 -17.80 7.86
N ARG A 254 -26.45 -18.11 7.29
CA ARG A 254 -27.15 -17.21 6.36
C ARG A 254 -27.55 -15.89 7.01
N LEU A 255 -28.03 -15.94 8.26
CA LEU A 255 -28.36 -14.75 9.04
C LEU A 255 -27.09 -13.94 9.38
N ARG A 256 -26.00 -14.60 9.79
CA ARG A 256 -24.70 -13.96 10.03
C ARG A 256 -24.16 -13.26 8.81
N TYR A 257 -24.17 -13.93 7.66
CA TYR A 257 -23.78 -13.33 6.39
C TYR A 257 -24.58 -12.05 6.08
N SER A 258 -25.89 -12.06 6.32
CA SER A 258 -26.72 -10.86 6.11
C SER A 258 -26.37 -9.69 7.04
N MET A 259 -25.89 -9.98 8.25
CA MET A 259 -25.44 -8.95 9.19
C MET A 259 -24.07 -8.40 8.82
N ASP A 260 -23.15 -9.26 8.38
CA ASP A 260 -21.81 -8.85 7.95
C ASP A 260 -21.92 -7.92 6.73
N GLU A 261 -22.74 -8.29 5.74
CA GLU A 261 -23.00 -7.49 4.53
C GLU A 261 -24.00 -6.34 4.74
N CYS A 262 -24.57 -6.18 5.93
CA CYS A 262 -25.64 -5.21 6.23
C CYS A 262 -26.82 -5.26 5.24
N ASN A 263 -27.18 -6.46 4.77
CA ASN A 263 -28.16 -6.64 3.71
C ASN A 263 -29.53 -7.04 4.27
N ALA A 264 -30.41 -6.05 4.40
CA ALA A 264 -31.78 -6.21 4.89
C ALA A 264 -32.60 -7.25 4.10
N LEU A 265 -32.45 -7.29 2.76
CA LEU A 265 -33.22 -8.20 1.91
C LEU A 265 -32.87 -9.66 2.16
N ILE A 266 -31.58 -9.95 2.38
CA ILE A 266 -31.11 -11.28 2.74
C ILE A 266 -31.61 -11.64 4.14
N PHE A 267 -31.44 -10.72 5.10
CA PHE A 267 -31.88 -10.91 6.48
C PHE A 267 -33.36 -11.31 6.55
N ASP A 268 -34.24 -10.53 5.90
CA ASP A 268 -35.68 -10.80 5.87
C ASP A 268 -36.02 -12.15 5.26
N TYR A 269 -35.33 -12.53 4.18
CA TYR A 269 -35.59 -13.79 3.53
C TYR A 269 -35.21 -14.95 4.45
N CYS A 270 -33.99 -14.90 4.99
CA CYS A 270 -33.42 -15.97 5.80
C CYS A 270 -34.16 -16.12 7.15
N ILE A 271 -34.57 -15.03 7.77
CA ILE A 271 -35.36 -15.08 9.01
C ILE A 271 -36.78 -15.57 8.77
N THR A 272 -37.38 -15.31 7.60
CA THR A 272 -38.75 -15.74 7.28
C THR A 272 -38.81 -17.16 6.72
N ASN A 273 -37.72 -17.64 6.10
CA ASN A 273 -37.65 -18.94 5.42
C ASN A 273 -36.50 -19.83 5.92
N PRO A 274 -36.35 -20.04 7.24
CA PRO A 274 -35.38 -21.00 7.74
C PRO A 274 -35.79 -22.42 7.38
N ILE A 275 -34.80 -23.31 7.28
CA ILE A 275 -34.98 -24.72 6.90
C ILE A 275 -35.41 -25.54 8.11
N THR A 276 -34.79 -25.32 9.27
CA THR A 276 -34.96 -26.13 10.49
C THR A 276 -36.42 -26.35 10.89
N PRO A 277 -37.35 -25.37 10.81
CA PRO A 277 -38.75 -25.63 11.17
C PRO A 277 -39.39 -26.75 10.36
N ASN A 278 -38.94 -26.99 9.12
CA ASN A 278 -39.47 -28.06 8.28
C ASN A 278 -39.19 -29.46 8.83
N LEU A 279 -38.23 -29.61 9.76
CA LEU A 279 -38.02 -30.87 10.49
C LEU A 279 -39.23 -31.21 11.37
N PHE A 280 -40.00 -30.22 11.83
CA PHE A 280 -41.19 -30.40 12.68
C PHE A 280 -42.52 -30.62 11.92
N ILE A 281 -42.45 -30.81 10.61
CA ILE A 281 -43.63 -31.12 9.78
C ILE A 281 -44.08 -32.57 10.01
N SER A 282 -43.12 -33.47 10.19
CA SER A 282 -43.34 -34.92 10.22
C SER A 282 -42.88 -35.54 11.54
N ASN A 283 -43.60 -36.56 12.03
CA ASN A 283 -43.28 -37.21 13.31
C ASN A 283 -42.03 -38.11 13.21
N GLU A 284 -41.62 -38.47 12.01
CA GLU A 284 -40.42 -39.25 11.69
C GLU A 284 -39.14 -38.59 12.20
N PHE A 285 -39.17 -37.27 12.41
CA PHE A 285 -38.06 -36.50 12.99
C PHE A 285 -38.04 -36.46 14.52
N ALA A 286 -39.00 -37.07 15.22
CA ALA A 286 -38.98 -37.11 16.69
C ALA A 286 -37.66 -37.65 17.29
N PRO A 287 -36.94 -38.63 16.69
CA PRO A 287 -35.67 -39.11 17.23
C PRO A 287 -34.53 -38.07 17.27
N ILE A 288 -34.58 -37.01 16.46
CA ILE A 288 -33.56 -35.93 16.48
C ILE A 288 -33.88 -34.81 17.49
N SER A 289 -34.85 -35.04 18.38
CA SER A 289 -35.28 -34.02 19.34
C SER A 289 -34.17 -33.56 20.27
N GLU A 290 -33.39 -34.50 20.80
CA GLU A 290 -32.32 -34.20 21.76
C GLU A 290 -31.24 -33.31 21.14
N ILE A 291 -30.83 -33.58 19.90
CA ILE A 291 -29.83 -32.76 19.21
C ILE A 291 -30.37 -31.36 18.91
N LEU A 292 -31.64 -31.24 18.50
CA LEU A 292 -32.27 -29.94 18.27
C LEU A 292 -32.38 -29.14 19.56
N GLU A 293 -32.79 -29.75 20.67
CA GLU A 293 -32.88 -29.08 21.97
C GLU A 293 -31.52 -28.56 22.44
N LYS A 294 -30.47 -29.38 22.29
CA LYS A 294 -29.09 -28.99 22.59
C LYS A 294 -28.66 -27.77 21.76
N LEU A 295 -28.89 -27.79 20.45
CA LEU A 295 -28.53 -26.69 19.55
C LEU A 295 -29.30 -25.40 19.87
N ILE A 296 -30.60 -25.52 20.13
CA ILE A 296 -31.48 -24.39 20.47
C ILE A 296 -31.03 -23.77 21.79
N THR A 297 -30.86 -24.59 22.83
CA THR A 297 -30.51 -24.12 24.17
C THR A 297 -29.12 -23.46 24.20
N ALA A 298 -28.15 -24.02 23.48
CA ALA A 298 -26.81 -23.45 23.38
C ALA A 298 -26.79 -22.05 22.74
N ASN A 299 -27.72 -21.75 21.85
CA ASN A 299 -27.81 -20.43 21.19
C ASN A 299 -28.79 -19.47 21.88
N LEU A 300 -29.68 -19.96 22.75
CA LEU A 300 -30.64 -19.14 23.51
C LEU A 300 -30.17 -18.76 24.91
N SER A 301 -29.02 -19.27 25.38
CA SER A 301 -28.50 -19.00 26.73
C SER A 301 -27.98 -17.57 26.94
N HIS A 302 -28.22 -16.64 26.00
CA HIS A 302 -27.73 -15.27 26.06
C HIS A 302 -28.51 -14.42 27.05
N GLN A 303 -27.81 -13.61 27.84
CA GLN A 303 -28.41 -12.86 28.96
C GLN A 303 -29.11 -11.57 28.53
N ILE A 304 -28.68 -10.93 27.44
CA ILE A 304 -29.20 -9.63 27.01
C ILE A 304 -30.42 -9.83 26.12
N SER A 305 -31.52 -9.14 26.45
CA SER A 305 -32.73 -9.17 25.64
C SER A 305 -32.63 -8.26 24.42
N GLY A 306 -33.33 -8.61 23.34
CA GLY A 306 -33.43 -7.76 22.14
C GLY A 306 -33.92 -6.34 22.47
N ASP A 307 -34.91 -6.21 23.35
CA ASP A 307 -35.46 -4.92 23.78
C ASP A 307 -34.41 -4.03 24.48
N GLN A 308 -33.47 -4.63 25.22
CA GLN A 308 -32.38 -3.89 25.86
C GLN A 308 -31.41 -3.35 24.80
N LEU A 309 -31.04 -4.16 23.80
CA LEU A 309 -30.17 -3.72 22.70
C LEU A 309 -30.84 -2.65 21.84
N GLU A 310 -32.13 -2.80 21.52
CA GLU A 310 -32.90 -1.80 20.79
C GLU A 310 -32.91 -0.46 21.53
N LYS A 311 -33.14 -0.47 22.85
CA LYS A 311 -33.08 0.74 23.68
C LYS A 311 -31.70 1.39 23.64
N LYS A 312 -30.63 0.61 23.78
CA LYS A 312 -29.24 1.12 23.70
C LYS A 312 -28.95 1.75 22.34
N LEU A 313 -29.37 1.11 21.26
CA LEU A 313 -29.25 1.63 19.90
C LEU A 313 -30.01 2.94 19.72
N ASN A 314 -31.26 2.99 20.16
CA ASN A 314 -32.07 4.20 20.07
C ASN A 314 -31.47 5.34 20.90
N ASN A 315 -30.96 5.07 22.10
CA ASN A 315 -30.25 6.05 22.91
C ASN A 315 -29.00 6.59 22.20
N LEU A 316 -28.21 5.70 21.58
CA LEU A 316 -27.02 6.08 20.82
C LEU A 316 -27.36 6.99 19.62
N ILE A 317 -28.37 6.61 18.83
CA ILE A 317 -28.84 7.39 17.67
C ILE A 317 -29.39 8.76 18.12
N ASN A 318 -30.08 8.82 19.27
CA ASN A 318 -30.64 10.06 19.83
C ASN A 318 -29.57 11.07 20.26
N LEU A 319 -28.30 10.67 20.41
CA LEU A 319 -27.20 11.61 20.66
C LEU A 319 -26.90 12.52 19.46
N ARG A 320 -27.42 12.22 18.26
CA ARG A 320 -27.26 13.02 17.02
C ARG A 320 -25.79 13.33 16.69
N LEU A 321 -24.97 12.27 16.68
CA LEU A 321 -23.54 12.33 16.38
C LEU A 321 -23.26 12.13 14.88
N ASP A 322 -24.20 12.48 14.00
CA ASP A 322 -24.14 12.23 12.55
C ASP A 322 -22.90 12.84 11.88
N GLU A 323 -22.35 13.92 12.47
CA GLU A 323 -21.14 14.59 11.99
C GLU A 323 -19.84 13.78 12.14
N TYR A 324 -19.87 12.66 12.89
CA TYR A 324 -18.75 11.74 13.08
C TYR A 324 -18.94 10.43 12.32
N TYR A 325 -20.06 10.24 11.60
CA TYR A 325 -20.34 8.97 10.93
C TYR A 325 -19.62 8.88 9.59
N ASP A 326 -18.85 7.80 9.42
CA ASP A 326 -18.43 7.35 8.10
C ASP A 326 -19.55 6.53 7.43
N GLN A 327 -19.38 6.24 6.13
CA GLN A 327 -20.38 5.49 5.36
C GLN A 327 -20.65 4.09 5.93
N THR A 328 -19.62 3.45 6.49
CA THR A 328 -19.70 2.11 7.05
C THR A 328 -20.52 2.09 8.35
N LEU A 329 -20.20 2.97 9.30
CA LEU A 329 -20.93 3.10 10.56
C LEU A 329 -22.39 3.47 10.31
N LYS A 330 -22.64 4.36 9.33
CA LYS A 330 -24.00 4.69 8.91
C LYS A 330 -24.76 3.47 8.40
N SER A 331 -24.11 2.63 7.61
CA SER A 331 -24.69 1.36 7.13
C SER A 331 -24.99 0.41 8.29
N ASP A 332 -24.03 0.21 9.21
CA ASP A 332 -24.17 -0.66 10.38
C ASP A 332 -25.35 -0.22 11.27
N LEU A 333 -25.40 1.07 11.65
CA LEU A 333 -26.46 1.61 12.51
C LEU A 333 -27.83 1.56 11.81
N SER A 334 -27.89 1.83 10.50
CA SER A 334 -29.14 1.75 9.73
C SER A 334 -29.65 0.32 9.65
N PHE A 335 -28.76 -0.65 9.42
CA PHE A 335 -29.09 -2.07 9.39
C PHE A 335 -29.52 -2.57 10.78
N LEU A 336 -28.79 -2.22 11.85
CA LEU A 336 -29.18 -2.54 13.23
C LEU A 336 -30.56 -1.96 13.56
N LYS A 337 -30.85 -0.73 13.13
CA LYS A 337 -32.17 -0.14 13.31
C LYS A 337 -33.24 -0.93 12.54
N TYR A 338 -32.94 -1.31 11.30
CA TYR A 338 -33.84 -2.10 10.46
C TYR A 338 -34.26 -3.42 11.13
N ILE A 339 -33.31 -4.19 11.65
CA ILE A 339 -33.60 -5.52 12.23
C ILE A 339 -34.49 -5.44 13.48
N PHE A 340 -34.45 -4.33 14.23
CA PHE A 340 -35.34 -4.11 15.39
C PHE A 340 -36.69 -3.50 15.01
N LEU A 341 -36.76 -2.69 13.94
CA LEU A 341 -38.01 -2.05 13.47
C LEU A 341 -39.07 -3.05 12.99
N GLU A 342 -38.65 -4.13 12.34
CA GLU A 342 -39.53 -5.21 11.90
C GLU A 342 -39.93 -6.07 13.11
N GLN A 343 -40.94 -5.63 13.88
CA GLN A 343 -41.44 -6.29 15.11
C GLN A 343 -41.78 -7.78 14.96
N LYS A 344 -42.00 -8.26 13.72
CA LYS A 344 -42.20 -9.69 13.45
C LYS A 344 -40.93 -10.50 13.66
N ASN A 345 -39.77 -9.92 13.34
CA ASN A 345 -38.47 -10.59 13.40
C ASN A 345 -38.01 -10.81 14.85
N SER A 346 -38.20 -9.81 15.73
CA SER A 346 -37.70 -9.83 17.11
C SER A 346 -38.32 -10.91 18.00
N SER A 347 -39.53 -11.38 17.66
CA SER A 347 -40.23 -12.44 18.39
C SER A 347 -39.78 -13.86 18.01
N THR A 348 -39.10 -14.03 16.89
CA THR A 348 -38.76 -15.35 16.35
C THR A 348 -37.64 -16.04 17.13
N ALA A 349 -37.64 -17.39 17.16
CA ALA A 349 -36.58 -18.16 17.80
C ALA A 349 -35.20 -17.88 17.15
N PHE A 350 -35.14 -17.78 15.82
CA PHE A 350 -33.91 -17.51 15.10
C PHE A 350 -33.33 -16.12 15.39
N PHE A 351 -34.15 -15.09 15.54
CA PHE A 351 -33.67 -13.78 15.97
C PHE A 351 -33.06 -13.85 17.37
N LYS A 352 -33.73 -14.53 18.31
CA LYS A 352 -33.22 -14.69 19.68
C LYS A 352 -31.87 -15.41 19.69
N MET A 353 -31.71 -16.44 18.86
CA MET A 353 -30.44 -17.16 18.69
C MET A 353 -29.33 -16.29 18.08
N LEU A 354 -29.70 -15.25 17.32
CA LEU A 354 -28.78 -14.33 16.67
C LEU A 354 -28.38 -13.15 17.56
N LEU A 355 -29.04 -12.95 18.72
CA LEU A 355 -28.77 -11.82 19.61
C LEU A 355 -27.30 -11.62 19.98
N PRO A 356 -26.50 -12.68 20.25
CA PRO A 356 -25.07 -12.50 20.52
C PRO A 356 -24.31 -11.84 19.35
N ASP A 357 -24.65 -12.21 18.12
CA ASP A 357 -24.03 -11.65 16.91
C ASP A 357 -24.51 -10.20 16.66
N VAL A 358 -25.79 -9.92 16.93
CA VAL A 358 -26.35 -8.55 16.88
C VAL A 358 -25.67 -7.64 17.91
N GLU A 359 -25.48 -8.12 19.13
CA GLU A 359 -24.76 -7.40 20.18
C GLU A 359 -23.31 -7.15 19.79
N LYS A 360 -22.62 -8.16 19.25
CA LYS A 360 -21.25 -8.01 18.76
C LYS A 360 -21.16 -6.91 17.69
N LYS A 361 -22.09 -6.90 16.72
CA LYS A 361 -22.15 -5.87 15.68
C LYS A 361 -22.45 -4.48 16.27
N PHE A 362 -23.37 -4.40 17.24
CA PHE A 362 -23.65 -3.17 17.97
C PHE A 362 -22.42 -2.62 18.70
N ASN A 363 -21.73 -3.45 19.48
CA ASN A 363 -20.52 -3.06 20.20
C ASN A 363 -19.39 -2.65 19.22
N SER A 364 -19.25 -3.36 18.09
CA SER A 364 -18.31 -2.96 17.03
C SER A 364 -18.65 -1.59 16.44
N ALA A 365 -19.93 -1.28 16.24
CA ALA A 365 -20.38 0.03 15.76
C ALA A 365 -20.09 1.14 16.79
N VAL A 366 -20.30 0.86 18.09
CA VAL A 366 -19.97 1.79 19.18
C VAL A 366 -18.48 2.08 19.23
N GLU A 367 -17.63 1.05 19.22
CA GLU A 367 -16.17 1.24 19.27
C GLU A 367 -15.66 1.96 18.02
N LYS A 368 -16.26 1.68 16.85
CA LYS A 368 -15.98 2.43 15.62
C LYS A 368 -16.34 3.90 15.74
N LEU A 369 -17.50 4.24 16.31
CA LEU A 369 -17.89 5.63 16.56
C LEU A 369 -16.88 6.32 17.48
N LYS A 370 -16.45 5.66 18.57
CA LYS A 370 -15.42 6.20 19.47
C LYS A 370 -14.10 6.45 18.74
N SER A 371 -13.67 5.54 17.86
CA SER A 371 -12.47 5.74 17.03
C SER A 371 -12.60 6.98 16.12
N LEU A 372 -13.73 7.13 15.42
CA LEU A 372 -13.96 8.25 14.52
C LEU A 372 -13.99 9.61 15.24
N ILE A 373 -14.54 9.65 16.46
CA ILE A 373 -14.50 10.86 17.31
C ILE A 373 -13.05 11.18 17.71
N ASN A 374 -12.27 10.17 18.12
CA ASN A 374 -10.85 10.36 18.45
C ASN A 374 -10.05 10.86 17.24
N GLU A 375 -10.23 10.24 16.08
CA GLU A 375 -9.53 10.61 14.85
C GLU A 375 -9.81 12.06 14.45
N LYS A 376 -11.08 12.48 14.46
CA LYS A 376 -11.46 13.85 14.14
C LYS A 376 -10.87 14.87 15.12
N ALA A 377 -10.83 14.56 16.42
CA ALA A 377 -10.21 15.43 17.42
C ALA A 377 -8.67 15.50 17.28
N LEU A 378 -8.03 14.43 16.79
CA LEU A 378 -6.59 14.39 16.53
C LEU A 378 -6.22 15.08 15.21
N GLU A 379 -7.11 15.11 14.21
CA GLU A 379 -6.87 15.78 12.93
C GLU A 379 -6.57 17.27 13.12
N ASP A 380 -7.34 17.95 13.97
CA ASP A 380 -7.10 19.36 14.34
C ASP A 380 -5.73 19.55 15.01
N CYS A 381 -5.30 18.60 15.83
CA CYS A 381 -3.97 18.62 16.47
C CYS A 381 -2.86 18.51 15.42
N TYR A 382 -3.01 17.60 14.45
CA TYR A 382 -2.02 17.39 13.40
C TYR A 382 -1.92 18.57 12.44
N GLN A 383 -3.01 19.29 12.19
CA GLN A 383 -2.96 20.54 11.42
C GLN A 383 -2.13 21.62 12.13
N GLU A 384 -2.30 21.82 13.44
CA GLU A 384 -1.48 22.77 14.21
C GLU A 384 0.00 22.37 14.24
N LEU A 385 0.32 21.07 14.32
CA LEU A 385 1.69 20.57 14.36
C LEU A 385 2.41 20.66 13.01
N LYS A 386 1.67 20.77 11.90
CA LYS A 386 2.24 20.87 10.55
C LYS A 386 3.12 22.11 10.37
N ALA A 387 2.78 23.23 11.01
CA ALA A 387 3.59 24.44 10.98
C ALA A 387 5.00 24.22 11.57
N TYR A 388 5.13 23.39 12.62
CA TYR A 388 6.43 23.02 13.17
C TYR A 388 7.24 22.19 12.18
N ASP A 389 6.60 21.25 11.46
CA ASP A 389 7.27 20.45 10.44
C ASP A 389 7.81 21.32 9.30
N GLU A 390 7.06 22.32 8.85
CA GLU A 390 7.49 23.27 7.83
C GLU A 390 8.71 24.08 8.30
N ILE A 391 8.68 24.65 9.51
CA ILE A 391 9.80 25.43 10.05
C ILE A 391 11.06 24.57 10.27
N ILE A 392 10.89 23.32 10.72
CA ILE A 392 12.00 22.38 10.89
C ILE A 392 12.64 22.05 9.54
N GLN A 393 11.83 21.83 8.50
CA GLN A 393 12.32 21.57 7.14
C GLN A 393 13.06 22.77 6.57
N ASP A 394 12.54 23.99 6.72
CA ASP A 394 13.22 25.22 6.26
C ASP A 394 14.55 25.43 6.97
N SER A 395 14.60 25.15 8.28
CA SER A 395 15.83 25.24 9.08
C SER A 395 16.86 24.19 8.66
N LEU A 396 16.43 22.97 8.35
CA LEU A 396 17.29 21.91 7.81
C LEU A 396 17.86 22.32 6.44
N HIS A 397 17.01 22.84 5.56
CA HIS A 397 17.45 23.29 4.24
C HIS A 397 18.47 24.42 4.32
N THR A 398 18.24 25.41 5.19
CA THR A 398 19.17 26.51 5.41
C THR A 398 20.50 26.04 5.98
N LYS A 399 20.46 25.09 6.92
CA LYS A 399 21.67 24.45 7.47
C LYS A 399 22.48 23.75 6.36
N GLU A 400 21.82 22.98 5.49
CA GLU A 400 22.47 22.31 4.37
C GLU A 400 23.08 23.29 3.36
N GLN A 401 22.44 24.44 3.13
CA GLN A 401 22.99 25.51 2.29
C GLN A 401 24.27 26.11 2.89
N LEU A 402 24.30 26.38 4.20
CA LEU A 402 25.49 26.88 4.88
C LEU A 402 26.64 25.86 4.86
N GLU A 403 26.33 24.56 5.01
CA GLU A 403 27.33 23.49 4.88
C GLU A 403 27.94 23.44 3.48
N LYS A 404 27.14 23.65 2.42
CA LYS A 404 27.64 23.79 1.05
C LYS A 404 28.48 25.04 0.85
N GLU A 405 28.05 26.18 1.39
CA GLU A 405 28.79 27.46 1.28
C GLU A 405 30.18 27.37 1.91
N ILE A 406 30.34 26.65 3.04
CA ILE A 406 31.66 26.37 3.64
C ILE A 406 32.57 25.64 2.65
N VAL A 407 32.06 24.59 2.00
CA VAL A 407 32.85 23.77 1.06
C VAL A 407 33.24 24.61 -0.15
N GLU A 408 32.29 25.32 -0.75
CA GLU A 408 32.53 26.19 -1.91
C GLU A 408 33.54 27.31 -1.61
N TYR A 409 33.42 27.94 -0.43
CA TYR A 409 34.36 28.98 0.00
C TYR A 409 35.78 28.43 0.18
N LYS A 410 35.93 27.24 0.77
CA LYS A 410 37.23 26.57 0.92
C LYS A 410 37.86 26.28 -0.43
N GLU A 411 37.08 25.77 -1.40
CA GLU A 411 37.57 25.51 -2.75
C GLU A 411 37.99 26.80 -3.48
N ASP A 412 37.18 27.87 -3.42
CA ASP A 412 37.51 29.16 -4.04
C ASP A 412 38.76 29.79 -3.41
N LEU A 413 38.88 29.74 -2.08
CA LEU A 413 40.05 30.22 -1.37
C LEU A 413 41.32 29.43 -1.75
N HIS A 414 41.22 28.10 -1.86
CA HIS A 414 42.33 27.26 -2.33
C HIS A 414 42.75 27.60 -3.77
N LYS A 415 41.78 27.82 -4.67
CA LYS A 415 42.05 28.25 -6.05
C LYS A 415 42.74 29.62 -6.09
N LYS A 416 42.25 30.60 -5.33
CA LYS A 416 42.86 31.93 -5.22
C LYS A 416 44.26 31.88 -4.63
N LEU A 417 44.48 31.06 -3.58
CA LEU A 417 45.80 30.86 -2.99
C LEU A 417 46.77 30.26 -4.01
N ALA A 418 46.36 29.21 -4.74
CA ALA A 418 47.19 28.59 -5.77
C ALA A 418 47.56 29.58 -6.89
N ALA A 419 46.61 30.40 -7.35
CA ALA A 419 46.85 31.44 -8.34
C ALA A 419 47.82 32.51 -7.84
N SER A 420 47.65 32.99 -6.61
CA SER A 420 48.54 33.99 -6.00
C SER A 420 49.95 33.46 -5.75
N ILE A 421 50.08 32.21 -5.29
CA ILE A 421 51.39 31.54 -5.17
C ILE A 421 52.05 31.50 -6.54
N LYS A 422 51.34 31.00 -7.57
CA LYS A 422 51.87 30.92 -8.93
C LYS A 422 52.32 32.29 -9.46
N ALA A 423 51.56 33.35 -9.24
CA ALA A 423 51.95 34.71 -9.63
C ALA A 423 53.25 35.18 -8.95
N VAL A 424 53.43 34.89 -7.66
CA VAL A 424 54.69 35.15 -6.95
C VAL A 424 55.83 34.30 -7.52
N GLU A 425 55.59 33.03 -7.82
CA GLU A 425 56.59 32.15 -8.43
C GLU A 425 57.03 32.66 -9.81
N ASP A 426 56.08 32.99 -10.68
CA ASP A 426 56.31 33.49 -12.03
C ASP A 426 57.08 34.82 -12.00
N TYR A 427 56.69 35.76 -11.13
CA TYR A 427 57.40 37.02 -10.93
C TYR A 427 58.85 36.79 -10.45
N THR A 428 59.03 35.90 -9.47
CA THR A 428 60.38 35.62 -8.94
C THR A 428 61.25 34.94 -9.99
N ILE A 429 60.70 34.02 -10.79
CA ILE A 429 61.42 33.37 -11.89
C ILE A 429 61.88 34.41 -12.91
N GLN A 430 61.00 35.30 -13.34
CA GLN A 430 61.34 36.38 -14.29
C GLN A 430 62.43 37.29 -13.72
N ALA A 431 62.31 37.74 -12.47
CA ALA A 431 63.30 38.59 -11.82
C ALA A 431 64.66 37.90 -11.64
N ILE A 432 64.67 36.59 -11.35
CA ILE A 432 65.91 35.79 -11.28
C ILE A 432 66.53 35.68 -12.67
N GLN A 433 65.75 35.38 -13.71
CA GLN A 433 66.25 35.28 -15.09
C GLN A 433 66.87 36.59 -15.57
N GLU A 434 66.25 37.74 -15.28
CA GLU A 434 66.81 39.06 -15.58
C GLU A 434 68.14 39.31 -14.84
N THR A 435 68.19 38.92 -13.56
CA THR A 435 69.41 39.07 -12.74
C THR A 435 70.53 38.12 -13.21
N GLU A 436 70.20 36.91 -13.65
CA GLU A 436 71.13 35.93 -14.24
C GLU A 436 71.65 36.37 -15.61
N TYR A 437 70.78 36.95 -16.44
CA TYR A 437 71.18 37.57 -17.70
C TYR A 437 72.22 38.69 -17.47
N ASN A 438 71.95 39.57 -16.51
CA ASN A 438 72.89 40.64 -16.12
C ASN A 438 74.21 40.08 -15.54
N LEU A 439 74.16 38.96 -14.80
CA LEU A 439 75.34 38.27 -14.28
C LEU A 439 76.21 37.70 -15.40
N ALA A 440 75.58 37.06 -16.40
CA ALA A 440 76.26 36.45 -17.54
C ALA A 440 76.95 37.50 -18.42
N HIS A 441 76.28 38.63 -18.71
CA HIS A 441 76.77 39.67 -19.62
C HIS A 441 77.57 40.79 -18.93
N ALA A 442 77.82 40.70 -17.62
CA ALA A 442 78.65 41.66 -16.86
C ALA A 442 80.10 41.81 -17.39
N HIS A 443 80.53 40.94 -18.31
CA HIS A 443 81.86 40.99 -18.92
C HIS A 443 81.94 41.80 -20.22
N GLU A 444 80.80 42.11 -20.83
CA GLU A 444 80.68 42.85 -22.10
C GLU A 444 80.51 44.36 -21.88
N MET A 445 80.28 44.79 -20.64
CA MET A 445 80.21 46.21 -20.30
C MET A 445 81.59 46.86 -20.33
N ASP A 446 81.81 47.84 -21.23
CA ASP A 446 83.09 48.56 -21.40
C ASP A 446 83.65 49.15 -20.10
N LYS A 447 82.77 49.61 -19.20
CA LYS A 447 83.14 50.15 -17.87
C LYS A 447 83.90 49.14 -17.01
N PHE A 448 83.68 47.84 -17.23
CA PHE A 448 84.31 46.73 -16.49
C PHE A 448 85.32 45.95 -17.34
N ASN A 449 85.82 46.55 -18.43
CA ASN A 449 86.85 45.97 -19.27
C ASN A 449 88.25 46.50 -18.85
N PRO A 450 89.07 45.67 -18.19
CA PRO A 450 90.38 46.10 -17.67
C PRO A 450 91.35 46.51 -18.78
N THR A 451 91.18 45.98 -19.99
CA THR A 451 92.02 46.30 -21.15
C THR A 451 91.71 47.69 -21.69
N VAL A 452 90.42 48.06 -21.75
CA VAL A 452 89.97 49.40 -22.18
C VAL A 452 90.39 50.46 -21.16
N ALA A 453 90.20 50.19 -19.86
CA ALA A 453 90.61 51.09 -18.79
C ALA A 453 92.13 51.32 -18.77
N PHE A 454 92.92 50.25 -18.96
CA PHE A 454 94.38 50.35 -19.05
C PHE A 454 94.82 51.18 -20.25
N ASN A 455 94.24 50.94 -21.44
CA ASN A 455 94.58 51.67 -22.65
C ASN A 455 94.26 53.16 -22.53
N ASN A 456 93.09 53.51 -21.99
CA ASN A 456 92.73 54.91 -21.76
C ASN A 456 93.70 55.59 -20.79
N ALA A 457 94.03 54.94 -19.67
CA ALA A 457 95.00 55.47 -18.71
C ALA A 457 96.40 55.64 -19.32
N MET A 458 96.83 54.71 -20.19
CA MET A 458 98.11 54.81 -20.91
C MET A 458 98.17 55.97 -21.89
N ILE A 459 97.06 56.28 -22.58
CA ILE A 459 96.98 57.46 -23.47
C ILE A 459 97.17 58.74 -22.66
N TYR A 460 96.48 58.88 -21.52
CA TYR A 460 96.66 60.04 -20.64
C TYR A 460 98.09 60.14 -20.10
N ASN A 461 98.69 59.02 -19.70
CA ASN A 461 100.09 58.97 -19.27
C ASN A 461 101.05 59.50 -20.34
N LEU A 462 100.84 59.10 -21.60
CA LEU A 462 101.65 59.57 -22.73
C LEU A 462 101.53 61.08 -22.92
N VAL A 463 100.31 61.64 -22.88
CA VAL A 463 100.08 63.09 -23.00
C VAL A 463 100.76 63.85 -21.86
N VAL A 464 100.60 63.39 -20.61
CA VAL A 464 101.24 64.02 -19.44
C VAL A 464 102.77 63.97 -19.55
N SER A 465 103.32 62.85 -20.00
CA SER A 465 104.76 62.66 -20.16
C SER A 465 105.35 63.62 -21.21
N VAL A 466 104.62 63.92 -22.29
CA VAL A 466 105.01 64.94 -23.29
C VAL A 466 104.95 66.35 -22.71
N ILE A 467 103.97 66.66 -21.86
CA ILE A 467 103.89 67.98 -21.19
C ILE A 467 105.07 68.15 -20.22
N VAL A 468 105.37 67.12 -19.42
CA VAL A 468 106.51 67.13 -18.50
C VAL A 468 107.83 67.24 -19.26
N PHE A 469 107.92 66.65 -20.46
CA PHE A 469 109.07 66.84 -21.33
C PHE A 469 109.30 68.32 -21.64
N LEU A 470 108.25 69.00 -22.12
CA LEU A 470 108.30 70.41 -22.49
C LEU A 470 108.64 71.29 -21.29
N ILE A 471 108.02 71.05 -20.14
CA ILE A 471 108.31 71.79 -18.91
C ILE A 471 109.76 71.56 -18.47
N GLY A 472 110.21 70.31 -18.45
CA GLY A 472 111.58 69.95 -18.06
C GLY A 472 112.62 70.52 -19.02
N ALA A 473 112.32 70.55 -20.33
CA ALA A 473 113.16 71.17 -21.35
C ALA A 473 113.26 72.70 -21.13
N ILE A 474 112.14 73.39 -20.93
CA ILE A 474 112.12 74.83 -20.66
C ILE A 474 112.85 75.17 -19.35
N ALA A 475 112.65 74.37 -18.30
CA ALA A 475 113.35 74.56 -17.02
C ALA A 475 114.86 74.36 -17.16
N GLY A 476 115.29 73.37 -17.94
CA GLY A 476 116.70 73.15 -18.27
C GLY A 476 117.33 74.33 -19.02
N TYR A 477 116.54 75.01 -19.87
CA TYR A 477 117.00 76.19 -20.62
C TYR A 477 117.17 77.39 -19.70
N LEU A 478 116.18 77.66 -18.86
CA LEU A 478 116.18 78.79 -17.93
C LEU A 478 117.34 78.69 -16.91
N ASN A 479 117.65 77.49 -16.43
CA ASN A 479 118.68 77.31 -15.40
C ASN A 479 120.12 77.56 -15.92
N ASN A 480 120.36 77.47 -17.23
CA ASN A 480 121.68 77.68 -17.85
C ASN A 480 121.88 79.09 -18.43
N SER A 481 120.92 80.01 -18.28
CA SER A 481 120.90 81.30 -18.98
C SER A 481 121.81 82.41 -18.39
N HIS A 482 122.55 82.16 -17.31
CA HIS A 482 123.31 83.19 -16.57
C HIS A 482 124.84 83.23 -16.83
N ILE A 483 125.37 82.52 -17.82
CA ILE A 483 126.81 82.49 -18.12
C ILE A 483 127.05 83.04 -19.54
N SER A 484 127.44 84.31 -19.65
CA SER A 484 127.53 85.06 -20.90
C SER A 484 128.77 84.78 -21.77
N SER A 485 129.11 83.50 -21.99
CA SER A 485 130.06 83.07 -23.06
C SER A 485 129.97 81.57 -23.43
N MET A 486 128.78 80.98 -23.56
CA MET A 486 128.61 79.56 -23.93
C MET A 486 127.93 79.39 -25.31
N GLU A 487 128.45 78.50 -26.17
CA GLU A 487 127.95 78.20 -27.52
C GLU A 487 126.63 77.40 -27.49
N PHE A 488 125.71 77.67 -28.43
CA PHE A 488 124.31 77.21 -28.46
C PHE A 488 124.10 75.68 -28.33
N TYR A 489 125.05 74.87 -28.81
CA TYR A 489 124.90 73.41 -28.85
C TYR A 489 124.90 72.77 -27.45
N GLU A 490 125.75 73.24 -26.54
CA GLU A 490 125.80 72.72 -25.17
C GLU A 490 124.53 73.07 -24.38
N MET A 491 123.97 74.26 -24.64
CA MET A 491 122.69 74.69 -24.06
C MET A 491 121.53 73.80 -24.53
N PHE A 492 121.44 73.51 -25.83
CA PHE A 492 120.37 72.70 -26.40
C PHE A 492 120.42 71.23 -25.96
N SER A 493 121.62 70.63 -25.88
CA SER A 493 121.77 69.25 -25.41
C SER A 493 121.37 69.09 -23.94
N SER A 494 121.76 70.02 -23.07
CA SER A 494 121.38 70.02 -21.65
C SER A 494 119.86 70.10 -21.44
N VAL A 495 119.20 70.93 -22.25
CA VAL A 495 117.74 71.08 -22.27
C VAL A 495 117.05 69.76 -22.60
N LEU A 496 117.45 69.10 -23.69
CA LEU A 496 116.82 67.85 -24.13
C LEU A 496 117.02 66.69 -23.14
N ILE A 497 118.21 66.55 -22.56
CA ILE A 497 118.50 65.49 -21.59
C ILE A 497 117.67 65.67 -20.31
N THR A 498 117.51 66.92 -19.87
CA THR A 498 116.74 67.23 -18.67
C THR A 498 115.26 66.95 -18.90
N GLY A 499 114.69 67.37 -20.03
CA GLY A 499 113.32 67.00 -20.43
C GLY A 499 113.13 65.48 -20.50
N ALA A 500 114.03 64.76 -21.17
CA ALA A 500 113.92 63.32 -21.39
C ALA A 500 113.98 62.50 -20.08
N LYS A 501 114.82 62.90 -19.11
CA LYS A 501 114.90 62.25 -17.80
C LYS A 501 113.57 62.33 -17.05
N TRP A 502 112.99 63.53 -16.95
CA TRP A 502 111.74 63.73 -16.23
C TRP A 502 110.58 63.00 -16.93
N THR A 503 110.50 63.07 -18.26
CA THR A 503 109.52 62.30 -19.04
C THR A 503 109.60 60.80 -18.83
N SER A 504 110.81 60.24 -18.80
CA SER A 504 110.98 58.79 -18.62
C SER A 504 110.50 58.34 -17.23
N ILE A 505 110.79 59.11 -16.18
CA ILE A 505 110.32 58.83 -14.83
C ILE A 505 108.79 58.94 -14.75
N THR A 506 108.21 60.01 -15.29
CA THR A 506 106.75 60.21 -15.29
C THR A 506 106.04 59.11 -16.08
N PHE A 507 106.58 58.71 -17.23
CA PHE A 507 105.99 57.66 -18.05
C PHE A 507 105.96 56.32 -17.33
N ILE A 508 107.08 55.90 -16.73
CA ILE A 508 107.15 54.64 -15.96
C ILE A 508 106.16 54.67 -14.79
N PHE A 509 106.11 55.78 -14.05
CA PHE A 509 105.18 55.92 -12.93
C PHE A 509 103.72 55.83 -13.40
N GLY A 510 103.40 56.45 -14.55
CA GLY A 510 102.06 56.36 -15.12
C GLY A 510 101.69 54.97 -15.65
N VAL A 511 102.65 54.12 -16.07
CA VAL A 511 102.37 52.71 -16.38
C VAL A 511 101.89 51.96 -15.13
N PHE A 512 102.53 52.19 -13.98
CA PHE A 512 102.09 51.59 -12.71
C PHE A 512 100.70 52.08 -12.29
N VAL A 513 100.40 53.37 -12.49
CA VAL A 513 99.06 53.92 -12.23
C VAL A 513 98.01 53.29 -13.16
N ALA A 514 98.30 53.15 -14.45
CA ALA A 514 97.40 52.49 -15.40
C ALA A 514 97.14 51.02 -15.04
N ALA A 515 98.18 50.28 -14.62
CA ALA A 515 98.04 48.92 -14.13
C ALA A 515 97.19 48.85 -12.85
N GLY A 516 97.36 49.80 -11.92
CA GLY A 516 96.55 49.92 -10.72
C GLY A 516 95.06 50.17 -11.01
N ILE A 517 94.75 51.05 -11.97
CA ILE A 517 93.37 51.31 -12.42
C ILE A 517 92.75 50.05 -13.04
N SER A 518 93.50 49.32 -13.86
CA SER A 518 93.04 48.07 -14.47
C SER A 518 92.69 46.98 -13.42
N ALA A 519 93.54 46.84 -12.39
CA ALA A 519 93.27 45.94 -11.27
C ALA A 519 92.05 46.37 -10.43
N PHE A 520 91.86 47.68 -10.23
CA PHE A 520 90.68 48.22 -9.53
C PHE A 520 89.37 47.90 -10.28
N VAL A 521 89.36 48.05 -11.61
CA VAL A 521 88.20 47.70 -12.45
C VAL A 521 87.87 46.21 -12.38
N LEU A 522 88.86 45.32 -12.29
CA LEU A 522 88.65 43.89 -12.05
C LEU A 522 88.01 43.61 -10.69
N ALA A 523 88.44 44.31 -9.63
CA ALA A 523 87.86 44.19 -8.31
C ALA A 523 86.41 44.72 -8.27
N GLU A 524 86.12 45.83 -8.96
CA GLU A 524 84.77 46.40 -9.09
C GLU A 524 83.83 45.42 -9.82
N LYS A 525 84.32 44.77 -10.88
CA LYS A 525 83.60 43.71 -11.61
C LYS A 525 83.29 42.49 -10.74
N ALA A 526 84.25 42.04 -9.93
CA ALA A 526 84.05 40.92 -9.02
C ALA A 526 82.99 41.26 -7.95
N THR A 527 83.05 42.49 -7.42
CA THR A 527 82.08 43.00 -6.43
C THR A 527 80.68 43.11 -7.04
N TYR A 528 80.56 43.60 -8.28
CA TYR A 528 79.29 43.65 -9.01
C TYR A 528 78.67 42.25 -9.22
N LYS A 529 79.48 41.27 -9.64
CA LYS A 529 79.02 39.87 -9.77
C LYS A 529 78.60 39.26 -8.43
N GLN A 530 79.28 39.60 -7.33
CA GLN A 530 78.92 39.13 -5.99
C GLN A 530 77.60 39.74 -5.49
N ASN A 531 77.35 41.02 -5.78
CA ASN A 531 76.09 41.69 -5.46
C ASN A 531 74.91 41.11 -6.24
N LEU A 532 75.07 40.78 -7.52
CA LEU A 532 74.04 40.11 -8.31
C LEU A 532 73.72 38.71 -7.77
N LYS A 533 74.72 37.92 -7.37
CA LYS A 533 74.50 36.62 -6.70
C LYS A 533 73.75 36.76 -5.38
N ARG A 534 74.08 37.79 -4.59
CA ARG A 534 73.36 38.10 -3.35
C ARG A 534 71.91 38.48 -3.63
N ARG A 535 71.64 39.27 -4.66
CA ARG A 535 70.28 39.65 -5.08
C ARG A 535 69.42 38.44 -5.48
N ILE A 536 69.98 37.45 -6.18
CA ILE A 536 69.28 36.19 -6.50
C ILE A 536 68.86 35.44 -5.22
N ASN A 537 69.74 35.37 -4.22
CA ASN A 537 69.41 34.73 -2.94
C ASN A 537 68.37 35.51 -2.14
N GLU A 538 68.42 36.84 -2.16
CA GLU A 538 67.40 37.70 -1.55
C GLU A 538 66.03 37.49 -2.20
N LEU A 539 65.95 37.41 -3.54
CA LEU A 539 64.71 37.12 -4.27
C LEU A 539 64.14 35.73 -3.93
N LYS A 540 65.00 34.70 -3.79
CA LYS A 540 64.56 33.36 -3.34
C LYS A 540 63.98 33.39 -1.93
N LYS A 541 64.60 34.15 -1.02
CA LYS A 541 64.12 34.32 0.35
C LYS A 541 62.82 35.13 0.41
N GLU A 542 62.70 36.19 -0.39
CA GLU A 542 61.47 36.98 -0.53
C GLU A 542 60.31 36.12 -1.05
N LYS A 543 60.55 35.23 -2.02
CA LYS A 543 59.57 34.24 -2.49
C LYS A 543 59.06 33.33 -1.36
N GLU A 544 59.96 32.74 -0.58
CA GLU A 544 59.56 31.85 0.52
C GLU A 544 58.73 32.59 1.59
N ILE A 545 59.15 33.80 1.95
CA ILE A 545 58.44 34.64 2.93
C ILE A 545 57.06 35.06 2.40
N SER A 546 56.96 35.48 1.14
CA SER A 546 55.69 35.90 0.53
C SER A 546 54.71 34.73 0.36
N ILE A 547 55.19 33.55 -0.03
CA ILE A 547 54.36 32.33 -0.07
C ILE A 547 53.87 31.94 1.34
N ASP A 548 54.74 32.01 2.36
CA ASP A 548 54.35 31.72 3.75
C ASP A 548 53.31 32.72 4.29
N LEU A 549 53.48 34.02 3.98
CA LEU A 549 52.49 35.05 4.33
C LEU A 549 51.14 34.81 3.66
N LEU A 550 51.12 34.48 2.35
CA LEU A 550 49.89 34.15 1.63
C LEU A 550 49.20 32.92 2.22
N LYS A 551 49.95 31.87 2.58
CA LYS A 551 49.40 30.68 3.24
C LYS A 551 48.82 31.01 4.61
N LYS A 552 49.51 31.82 5.42
CA LYS A 552 49.02 32.26 6.74
C LYS A 552 47.77 33.13 6.64
N GLU A 553 47.71 34.03 5.66
CA GLU A 553 46.55 34.89 5.43
C GLU A 553 45.34 34.07 4.95
N ALA A 554 45.54 33.14 4.02
CA ALA A 554 44.51 32.20 3.57
C ALA A 554 44.00 31.34 4.73
N ALA A 555 44.89 30.75 5.54
CA ALA A 555 44.50 29.96 6.70
C ALA A 555 43.70 30.77 7.73
N ARG A 556 44.04 32.05 7.95
CA ARG A 556 43.27 32.94 8.83
C ARG A 556 41.88 33.24 8.26
N LYS A 557 41.77 33.53 6.96
CA LYS A 557 40.50 33.79 6.27
C LYS A 557 39.60 32.55 6.26
N GLU A 558 40.17 31.38 5.96
CA GLU A 558 39.47 30.09 6.03
C GLU A 558 38.93 29.84 7.43
N LYS A 559 39.78 30.02 8.45
CA LYS A 559 39.42 29.81 9.84
C LYS A 559 38.30 30.75 10.29
N SER A 560 38.42 32.06 10.05
CA SER A 560 37.40 33.01 10.51
C SER A 560 36.04 32.81 9.81
N MET A 561 36.05 32.48 8.51
CA MET A 561 34.81 32.23 7.77
C MET A 561 34.17 30.90 8.19
N SER A 562 34.98 29.85 8.33
CA SER A 562 34.50 28.54 8.78
C SER A 562 33.95 28.61 10.21
N GLU A 563 34.61 29.33 11.12
CA GLU A 563 34.12 29.52 12.50
C GLU A 563 32.77 30.25 12.52
N ASN A 564 32.63 31.34 11.75
CA ASN A 564 31.39 32.10 11.68
C ASN A 564 30.22 31.29 11.08
N LEU A 565 30.45 30.58 9.95
CA LEU A 565 29.42 29.73 9.35
C LEU A 565 29.09 28.51 10.23
N ASN A 566 30.08 27.90 10.88
CA ASN A 566 29.85 26.80 11.83
C ASN A 566 29.05 27.25 13.07
N GLU A 567 29.30 28.45 13.58
CA GLU A 567 28.51 29.03 14.68
C GLU A 567 27.03 29.20 14.27
N ARG A 568 26.78 29.67 13.04
CA ARG A 568 25.42 29.74 12.48
C ARG A 568 24.79 28.35 12.31
N ILE A 569 25.52 27.38 11.76
CA ILE A 569 25.07 25.99 11.63
C ILE A 569 24.69 25.41 13.00
N GLU A 570 25.50 25.67 14.03
CA GLU A 570 25.24 25.20 15.39
C GLU A 570 24.00 25.87 15.98
N THR A 571 23.79 27.14 15.67
CA THR A 571 22.56 27.88 16.03
C THR A 571 21.32 27.22 15.39
N TYR A 572 21.38 26.86 14.11
CA TYR A 572 20.29 26.16 13.42
C TYR A 572 20.07 24.73 13.94
N LYS A 573 21.13 23.97 14.24
CA LYS A 573 21.00 22.64 14.88
C LYS A 573 20.30 22.74 16.22
N ARG A 574 20.73 23.68 17.07
CA ARG A 574 20.12 23.93 18.36
C ARG A 574 18.66 24.33 18.19
N ARG A 575 18.34 25.21 17.24
CA ARG A 575 16.96 25.61 16.94
C ARG A 575 16.10 24.45 16.47
N ILE A 576 16.62 23.56 15.62
CA ILE A 576 15.91 22.34 15.17
C ILE A 576 15.59 21.43 16.35
N GLU A 577 16.54 21.19 17.26
CA GLU A 577 16.28 20.36 18.43
C GLU A 577 15.33 21.03 19.43
N GLU A 578 15.47 22.34 19.67
CA GLU A 578 14.49 23.10 20.44
C GLU A 578 13.08 22.98 19.84
N LEU A 579 12.94 23.15 18.52
CA LEU A 579 11.65 23.01 17.83
C LEU A 579 11.08 21.59 17.89
N LYS A 580 11.92 20.54 17.85
CA LYS A 580 11.47 19.15 18.03
C LYS A 580 10.97 18.90 19.44
N ILE A 581 11.67 19.42 20.46
CA ILE A 581 11.24 19.33 21.86
C ILE A 581 9.93 20.10 22.06
N GLU A 582 9.86 21.35 21.59
CA GLU A 582 8.64 22.16 21.63
C GLU A 582 7.48 21.47 20.91
N LYS A 583 7.72 20.88 19.72
CA LYS A 583 6.72 20.11 18.97
C LYS A 583 6.22 18.91 19.78
N ALA A 584 7.10 18.14 20.41
CA ALA A 584 6.72 16.97 21.21
C ALA A 584 5.94 17.36 22.48
N GLU A 585 6.36 18.43 23.16
CA GLU A 585 5.63 18.98 24.31
C GLU A 585 4.25 19.51 23.90
N ARG A 586 4.19 20.22 22.77
CA ARG A 586 2.95 20.75 22.20
C ARG A 586 2.02 19.63 21.74
N GLU A 587 2.54 18.59 21.10
CA GLU A 587 1.78 17.40 20.72
C GLU A 587 1.17 16.73 21.95
N LYS A 588 1.96 16.53 23.01
CA LYS A 588 1.45 15.96 24.27
C LYS A 588 0.35 16.83 24.87
N HIS A 589 0.53 18.15 24.89
CA HIS A 589 -0.45 19.10 25.39
C HIS A 589 -1.73 19.11 24.54
N LEU A 590 -1.61 19.14 23.21
CA LEU A 590 -2.74 19.11 22.28
C LEU A 590 -3.51 17.80 22.36
N LYS A 591 -2.82 16.64 22.42
CA LYS A 591 -3.46 15.34 22.64
C LYS A 591 -4.19 15.27 23.98
N SER A 592 -3.62 15.82 25.06
CA SER A 592 -4.30 15.91 26.36
C SER A 592 -5.55 16.77 26.26
N LYS A 593 -5.45 17.96 25.63
CA LYS A 593 -6.58 18.87 25.44
C LYS A 593 -7.69 18.25 24.57
N ALA A 594 -7.31 17.55 23.51
CA ALA A 594 -8.24 16.81 22.65
C ALA A 594 -8.94 15.71 23.44
N ALA A 595 -8.18 14.90 24.20
CA ALA A 595 -8.74 13.87 25.08
C ALA A 595 -9.71 14.46 26.12
N ASP A 596 -9.36 15.57 26.75
CA ASP A 596 -10.24 16.26 27.71
C ASP A 596 -11.51 16.81 27.04
N SER A 597 -11.42 17.29 25.79
CA SER A 597 -12.56 17.82 25.04
C SER A 597 -13.56 16.75 24.60
N ILE A 598 -13.07 15.55 24.27
CA ILE A 598 -13.93 14.43 23.83
C ILE A 598 -14.41 13.56 25.00
N LYS A 599 -13.75 13.60 26.16
CA LYS A 599 -14.16 12.88 27.37
C LYS A 599 -15.66 13.01 27.70
N PRO A 600 -16.29 14.20 27.71
CA PRO A 600 -17.73 14.32 27.96
C PRO A 600 -18.59 13.67 26.87
N LEU A 601 -18.10 13.59 25.62
CA LEU A 601 -18.79 12.87 24.55
C LEU A 601 -18.67 11.35 24.73
N MET A 602 -17.48 10.86 25.11
CA MET A 602 -17.26 9.43 25.41
C MET A 602 -18.14 8.99 26.59
N GLU A 603 -18.20 9.78 27.66
CA GLU A 603 -19.07 9.53 28.81
C GLU A 603 -20.56 9.53 28.40
N LYS A 604 -20.99 10.43 27.52
CA LYS A 604 -22.36 10.42 26.98
C LYS A 604 -22.67 9.14 26.20
N ILE A 605 -21.72 8.65 25.40
CA ILE A 605 -21.87 7.39 24.66
C ILE A 605 -21.96 6.22 25.64
N ASP A 606 -21.03 6.12 26.60
CA ASP A 606 -20.99 5.05 27.61
C ASP A 606 -22.27 5.02 28.45
N ASN A 607 -22.77 6.20 28.86
CA ASN A 607 -24.04 6.33 29.57
C ASN A 607 -25.24 5.91 28.70
N ALA A 608 -25.26 6.28 27.41
CA ALA A 608 -26.34 5.94 26.49
C ALA A 608 -26.48 4.41 26.28
N ILE A 609 -25.35 3.70 26.29
CA ILE A 609 -25.29 2.24 26.12
C ILE A 609 -25.28 1.47 27.45
N GLY A 610 -25.38 2.18 28.59
CA GLY A 610 -25.50 1.61 29.92
C GLY A 610 -24.22 0.97 30.46
N ILE A 611 -23.04 1.41 30.01
CA ILE A 611 -21.76 1.08 30.66
C ILE A 611 -21.61 2.03 31.85
N SER A 612 -22.08 1.62 33.02
CA SER A 612 -21.76 2.32 34.27
C SER A 612 -20.29 2.08 34.62
N TYR A 613 -19.55 3.14 34.93
CA TYR A 613 -18.17 3.10 35.43
C TYR A 613 -18.02 2.45 36.83
N GLU A 614 -19.07 1.81 37.37
CA GLU A 614 -19.01 1.10 38.66
C GLU A 614 -18.47 -0.34 38.57
N GLN A 615 -18.17 -0.87 37.38
CA GLN A 615 -17.62 -2.23 37.21
C GLN A 615 -16.11 -2.28 36.93
N LYS A 616 -15.39 -1.16 37.06
CA LYS A 616 -13.92 -1.13 37.05
C LYS A 616 -13.39 -0.40 38.29
N ASN A 617 -13.65 -0.95 39.47
CA ASN A 617 -12.86 -0.72 40.68
C ASN A 617 -12.60 -2.04 41.39
#